data_AF-G1VL16-F1
#
_entry.id   AF-G1VL16-F1
#
_cell.length_a   1.000
_cell.length_b   1.000
_cell.length_c   1.000
_cell.angle_alpha   90.00
_cell.angle_beta   90.00
_cell.angle_gamma   90.00
#
_symmetry.space_group_name_H-M   'P 1'
#
loop_
_entity.id
_entity.type
_entity.pdbx_description
1 polymer ?
#
loop_
_entity_poly.entity_id
_entity_poly.type
_entity_poly.pdbx_seq_one_letter_code
_entity_poly.pdbx_strand_id
1 'polypeptide(L)' 'MRIEKAKQEKIKDIVQISKRAFESDVFVGGVEKDSPPDYDSVEWHEKMLEGNHLFQAMVEDTIVGGAILFLDEIELSCM' A
#
# COMPACT_ATOMS: atom_id res chain seq x y z
N MET A 1 10.28 0.26 13.76
CA MET A 1 9.40 0.26 12.57
C MET A 1 8.40 1.38 12.74
N ARG A 2 8.09 2.13 11.67
CA ARG A 2 7.05 3.15 11.65
C ARG A 2 6.17 3.00 10.41
N ILE A 3 4.92 3.42 10.51
CA ILE A 3 3.99 3.56 9.39
C ILE A 3 3.67 5.04 9.26
N GLU A 4 3.86 5.59 8.07
CA GLU A 4 3.64 7.01 7.77
C GLU A 4 2.98 7.17 6.41
N LYS A 5 2.41 8.35 6.12
CA LYS A 5 1.88 8.63 4.78
C LYS A 5 2.96 8.37 3.74
N ALA A 6 2.59 7.71 2.64
CA ALA A 6 3.53 7.44 1.58
C ALA A 6 3.99 8.75 0.91
N LYS A 7 5.19 8.70 0.33
CA LYS A 7 5.72 9.80 -0.47
C LYS A 7 5.67 9.46 -1.95
N GLN A 8 5.50 10.46 -2.81
CA GLN A 8 5.41 10.26 -4.27
C GLN A 8 6.59 9.47 -4.82
N GLU A 9 7.81 9.77 -4.34
CA GLU A 9 9.04 9.10 -4.78
C GLU A 9 9.10 7.61 -4.40
N LYS A 10 8.26 7.16 -3.46
CA LYS A 10 8.23 5.77 -2.97
C LYS A 10 7.18 4.90 -3.66
N ILE A 11 6.32 5.45 -4.51
CA ILE A 11 5.24 4.70 -5.15
C ILE A 11 5.76 3.49 -5.94
N LYS A 12 6.81 3.67 -6.76
CA LYS A 12 7.38 2.56 -7.54
C LYS A 12 7.94 1.45 -6.64
N ASP A 13 8.58 1.81 -5.54
CA ASP A 13 9.09 0.85 -4.56
C ASP A 13 7.93 0.07 -3.93
N ILE A 14 6.86 0.76 -3.55
CA ILE A 14 5.65 0.16 -2.96
C ILE A 14 4.99 -0.82 -3.93
N VAL A 15 4.83 -0.42 -5.20
CA VAL A 15 4.23 -1.28 -6.25
C VAL A 15 5.05 -2.56 -6.44
N GLN A 16 6.38 -2.46 -6.45
CA GLN A 16 7.24 -3.64 -6.56
C GLN A 16 7.18 -4.53 -5.30
N ILE A 17 7.04 -3.94 -4.11
CA ILE A 17 6.84 -4.71 -2.88
C ILE A 17 5.48 -5.41 -2.89
N SER A 18 4.40 -4.68 -3.22
CA SER A 18 3.04 -5.22 -3.39
C SER A 18 3.05 -6.39 -4.35
N LYS A 19 3.65 -6.20 -5.53
CA LYS A 19 3.76 -7.25 -6.54
C LYS A 19 4.42 -8.52 -6.01
N ARG A 20 5.60 -8.38 -5.39
CA ARG A 20 6.33 -9.52 -4.82
C ARG A 20 5.56 -10.21 -3.69
N ALA A 21 4.85 -9.45 -2.86
CA ALA A 21 4.07 -10.00 -1.76
C ALA A 21 2.97 -10.93 -2.31
N PHE A 22 2.14 -10.44 -3.23
CA PHE A 22 1.03 -11.21 -3.79
C PHE A 22 1.48 -12.35 -4.71
N GLU A 23 2.52 -12.15 -5.52
CA GLU A 23 3.07 -13.23 -6.36
C GLU A 23 3.72 -14.35 -5.53
N SER A 24 4.20 -14.04 -4.32
CA SER A 24 4.81 -15.04 -3.44
C SER A 24 3.81 -15.82 -2.60
N ASP A 25 2.57 -15.34 -2.47
CA ASP A 25 1.56 -15.91 -1.58
C ASP A 25 1.19 -17.36 -1.97
N VAL A 26 1.26 -17.66 -3.27
CA VAL A 26 1.06 -19.02 -3.81
C VAL A 26 2.05 -20.05 -3.25
N PHE A 27 3.25 -19.63 -2.85
CA PHE A 27 4.26 -20.55 -2.28
C PHE A 27 3.98 -20.92 -0.82
N VAL A 28 3.09 -20.18 -0.14
CA VAL A 28 2.68 -20.46 1.25
C VAL A 28 1.24 -20.96 1.35
N GLY A 29 0.64 -21.35 0.21
CA GLY A 29 -0.70 -21.93 0.15
C GLY A 29 -1.81 -20.95 -0.24
N GLY A 30 -1.46 -19.73 -0.68
CA GLY A 30 -2.40 -18.78 -1.27
C GLY A 30 -2.98 -19.28 -2.60
N VAL A 31 -4.16 -18.77 -2.95
CA VAL A 31 -4.85 -19.13 -4.20
C VAL A 31 -4.22 -18.36 -5.36
N GLU A 32 -3.84 -19.07 -6.42
CA GLU A 32 -3.28 -18.45 -7.62
C GLU A 32 -4.31 -17.47 -8.23
N LYS A 33 -3.86 -16.24 -8.53
CA LYS A 33 -4.66 -15.15 -9.12
C LYS A 33 -5.75 -14.56 -8.22
N ASP A 34 -5.64 -14.75 -6.89
CA ASP A 34 -6.52 -14.10 -5.91
C ASP A 34 -5.96 -12.73 -5.41
N SER A 35 -5.04 -12.13 -6.17
CA SER A 35 -4.50 -10.81 -5.86
C SER A 35 -5.57 -9.72 -6.05
N PRO A 36 -5.56 -8.66 -5.22
CA PRO A 36 -6.45 -7.52 -5.42
C PRO A 36 -6.29 -6.92 -6.82
N PRO A 37 -7.35 -6.38 -7.44
CA PRO A 37 -7.20 -5.65 -8.70
C PRO A 37 -6.21 -4.50 -8.53
N ASP A 38 -5.41 -4.24 -9.56
CA ASP A 38 -4.47 -3.11 -9.66
C ASP A 38 -3.32 -3.08 -8.62
N TYR A 39 -3.07 -4.20 -7.92
CA TYR A 39 -1.97 -4.31 -6.93
C TYR A 39 -0.58 -4.03 -7.52
N ASP A 40 -0.40 -4.17 -8.83
CA ASP A 40 0.83 -3.93 -9.58
C ASP A 40 0.79 -2.62 -10.42
N SER A 41 -0.26 -1.83 -10.28
CA SER A 41 -0.46 -0.58 -11.04
C SER A 41 0.09 0.64 -10.29
N VAL A 42 1.05 1.33 -10.90
CA VAL A 42 1.57 2.62 -10.40
C VAL A 42 0.48 3.68 -10.36
N GLU A 43 -0.33 3.79 -11.41
CA GLU A 43 -1.39 4.79 -11.53
C GLU A 43 -2.44 4.63 -10.43
N TRP A 44 -2.78 3.39 -10.08
CA TRP A 44 -3.71 3.13 -8.99
C TRP A 44 -3.14 3.56 -7.63
N HIS A 45 -1.86 3.27 -7.37
CA HIS A 45 -1.20 3.72 -6.15
C HIS A 45 -1.05 5.25 -6.07
N GLU A 46 -0.84 5.93 -7.20
CA GLU A 46 -0.86 7.40 -7.28
C GLU A 46 -2.23 7.95 -6.84
N LYS A 47 -3.33 7.38 -7.35
CA LYS A 47 -4.70 7.75 -6.92
C LYS A 47 -4.93 7.50 -5.42
N MET A 48 -4.40 6.40 -4.88
CA MET A 48 -4.48 6.12 -3.44
C MET A 48 -3.67 7.10 -2.61
N LEU A 49 -2.54 7.59 -3.12
CA LEU A 49 -1.77 8.65 -2.47
C LEU A 49 -2.53 9.99 -2.49
N GLU A 50 -3.08 10.38 -3.65
CA GLU A 50 -3.88 11.60 -3.82
C GLU A 50 -5.09 11.60 -2.87
N GLY A 51 -5.74 10.45 -2.69
CA GLY A 51 -6.84 10.24 -1.75
C GLY A 51 -6.45 10.16 -0.26
N ASN A 52 -5.16 10.32 0.11
CA ASN A 52 -4.65 10.11 1.46
C ASN A 52 -4.85 8.68 2.02
N HIS A 53 -4.96 7.67 1.14
CA HIS A 53 -5.14 6.27 1.50
C HIS A 53 -3.83 5.47 1.54
N LEU A 54 -2.76 5.96 0.90
CA LEU A 54 -1.50 5.22 0.80
C LEU A 54 -0.53 5.54 1.95
N PHE A 55 -0.10 4.49 2.64
CA PHE A 55 0.89 4.53 3.73
C PHE A 55 2.10 3.67 3.39
N GLN A 56 3.27 4.06 3.86
CA GLN A 56 4.53 3.33 3.74
C GLN A 56 5.00 2.82 5.10
N ALA A 57 5.47 1.58 5.15
CA ALA A 57 6.12 0.99 6.31
C ALA A 57 7.64 1.14 6.18
N MET A 58 8.27 1.70 7.20
CA MET A 58 9.69 2.03 7.21
C MET A 58 10.42 1.38 8.40
N VAL A 59 11.62 0.88 8.13
CA VAL A 59 12.62 0.49 9.14
C VAL A 59 13.86 1.34 8.87
N GLU A 60 14.21 2.21 9.83
CA GLU A 60 15.20 3.26 9.60
C GLU A 60 14.84 4.07 8.34
N ASP A 61 15.72 4.17 7.35
CA ASP A 61 15.46 4.88 6.08
C ASP A 61 15.04 3.95 4.93
N THR A 62 14.80 2.67 5.24
CA THR A 62 14.44 1.65 4.26
C THR A 62 12.94 1.40 4.25
N ILE A 63 12.34 1.44 3.05
CA ILE A 63 10.97 1.03 2.85
C ILE A 63 10.87 -0.50 2.86
N VAL A 64 9.95 -1.03 3.66
CA VAL A 64 9.77 -2.48 3.84
C VAL A 64 8.36 -2.94 3.46
N GLY A 65 7.43 -2.02 3.22
CA GLY A 65 6.05 -2.34 2.88
C GLY A 65 5.19 -1.12 2.61
N GLY A 66 3.93 -1.37 2.28
CA GLY A 66 2.90 -0.35 2.14
C GLY A 66 1.57 -0.86 2.68
N ALA A 67 0.67 0.07 2.99
CA ALA A 67 -0.69 -0.23 3.39
C ALA A 67 -1.65 0.75 2.73
N ILE A 68 -2.82 0.26 2.32
CA ILE A 68 -3.94 1.08 1.85
C ILE A 68 -4.96 1.13 2.97
N LEU A 69 -5.22 2.32 3.50
CA LEU A 69 -6.14 2.53 4.61
C LEU A 69 -7.25 3.50 4.18
N PHE A 70 -8.48 3.02 4.22
CA PHE A 70 -9.67 3.85 4.14
C PHE A 70 -10.10 4.14 5.56
N LEU A 71 -9.84 5.37 6.02
CA LEU A 71 -10.38 5.84 7.29
C LEU A 71 -11.86 6.10 7.07
N ASP A 72 -12.73 5.50 7.89
CA ASP A 72 -14.12 5.94 7.94
C ASP A 72 -14.12 7.44 8.22
N GLU A 73 -14.85 8.20 7.42
CA GLU A 73 -15.23 9.56 7.79
C GLU A 73 -16.17 9.45 9.00
N ILE A 74 -15.61 9.22 10.18
CA ILE A 74 -16.25 9.70 11.40
C ILE A 74 -16.24 11.20 11.21
N GLU A 75 -17.39 11.74 10.79
CA GLU A 75 -17.63 13.16 10.73
C GLU A 75 -17.03 13.78 12.01
N LEU A 76 -15.97 14.56 11.85
CA LEU A 76 -15.63 15.61 12.81
C LEU A 76 -16.71 16.70 12.69
N SER A 77 -17.98 16.35 12.93
CA SER A 77 -19.12 17.29 12.98
C SER A 77 -19.34 17.84 14.39
N CYS A 78 -18.47 17.55 15.36
CA CYS A 78 -18.47 18.22 16.67
C CYS A 78 -17.07 18.29 17.28
N MET A 79 -16.29 19.33 16.97
CA MET A 79 -15.39 20.03 17.91
C MET A 79 -15.09 21.45 17.41
#